data_AF-A0A2V9R262-F1
#
_entry.id   AF-A0A2V9R262-F1
#
_cell.length_a   1.000
_cell.length_b   1.000
_cell.length_c   1.000
_cell.angle_alpha   90.00
_cell.angle_beta   90.00
_cell.angle_gamma   90.00
#
_symmetry.space_group_name_H-M   'P 1'
#
loop_
_entity.id
_entity.type
_entity.pdbx_description
1 polymer ?
#
loop_
_entity_poly.entity_id
_entity_poly.type
_entity_poly.pdbx_seq_one_letter_code
_entity_poly.pdbx_strand_id
1 'polypeptide(L)'
;MQWQGCGTALVTPFTQDGAIDESALRNLIAWQVESGIDFLVPCGTTGETPTLSHDEWLHVIDTTVEVVAGRVPVVAGATSNSTAEGVAKAKEVAARPGVDAILTASPYYNKPTQEGQYRHFRAIAEAVDKPIILYNVPGRTGANIEPGTLARLAEVPHIAAVKEASGNIAQIAEVCNSVPAHFRVFSGDDALTLPVIALGGLGIISVASNEIPQQMAEMTRAALSNDWTTARQIHRKYLPLMQANFIESNPLPVKAVLAMMGRIEEVYRLPLLPMRRDTRSKLQRIATEAGLISKTSAAAETIEFYIYENWVAGPHKIVLHRSSCSQCNHGKGRPTGHDANHARWHGPFATLPEARESSHNMQGVLIRSECKCV
;
A
#
# COMPACT_ATOMS: atom_id res chain seq x y z
N MET A 1 -16.15 21.78 -12.29
CA MET A 1 -15.66 21.21 -11.01
C MET A 1 -14.22 21.65 -10.82
N GLN A 2 -13.83 22.16 -9.65
CA GLN A 2 -12.42 22.48 -9.37
C GLN A 2 -11.71 21.17 -8.97
N TRP A 3 -10.91 20.60 -9.87
CA TRP A 3 -10.08 19.43 -9.63
C TRP A 3 -8.91 19.80 -8.71
N GLN A 4 -9.13 19.68 -7.39
CA GLN A 4 -8.12 19.91 -6.35
C GLN A 4 -8.45 19.07 -5.11
N GLY A 5 -7.51 18.96 -4.17
CA GLY A 5 -7.72 18.28 -2.90
C GLY A 5 -7.05 16.91 -2.82
N CYS A 6 -7.51 16.08 -1.89
CA CYS A 6 -6.99 14.75 -1.63
C CYS A 6 -7.86 13.70 -2.31
N GLY A 7 -7.28 12.93 -3.22
CA GLY A 7 -7.92 11.76 -3.81
C GLY A 7 -7.29 10.47 -3.32
N THR A 8 -8.10 9.44 -3.07
CA THR A 8 -7.58 8.15 -2.60
C THR A 8 -7.31 7.20 -3.76
N ALA A 9 -6.06 6.76 -3.90
CA ALA A 9 -5.71 5.62 -4.75
C ALA A 9 -6.18 4.33 -4.06
N LEU A 10 -7.42 3.94 -4.33
CA LEU A 10 -8.14 2.93 -3.56
C LEU A 10 -7.49 1.55 -3.72
N VAL A 11 -7.34 0.82 -2.60
CA VAL A 11 -7.01 -0.61 -2.62
C VAL A 11 -8.18 -1.43 -3.17
N THR A 12 -7.90 -2.61 -3.72
CA THR A 12 -8.93 -3.62 -4.01
C THR A 12 -8.84 -4.73 -2.96
N PRO A 13 -9.84 -4.88 -2.08
CA PRO A 13 -9.86 -5.96 -1.09
C PRO A 13 -10.23 -7.29 -1.76
N PHE A 14 -9.65 -8.37 -1.27
CA PHE A 14 -9.89 -9.72 -1.77
C PHE A 14 -10.25 -10.64 -0.60
N THR A 15 -11.11 -11.62 -0.86
CA THR A 15 -11.41 -12.73 0.04
C THR A 15 -10.29 -13.77 0.02
N GLN A 16 -10.23 -14.68 1.00
CA GLN A 16 -9.21 -15.75 1.07
C GLN A 16 -9.08 -16.63 -0.18
N ASP A 17 -10.16 -16.81 -0.95
CA ASP A 17 -10.16 -17.55 -2.22
C ASP A 17 -9.66 -16.71 -3.40
N GLY A 18 -9.33 -15.45 -3.16
CA GLY A 18 -8.76 -14.52 -4.13
C GLY A 18 -9.80 -13.73 -4.93
N ALA A 19 -11.11 -13.93 -4.72
CA ALA A 19 -12.15 -13.11 -5.35
C ALA A 19 -12.18 -11.68 -4.76
N ILE A 20 -12.85 -10.75 -5.43
CA ILE A 20 -13.08 -9.40 -4.86
C ILE A 20 -13.97 -9.52 -3.63
N ASP A 21 -13.55 -8.93 -2.51
CA ASP A 21 -14.39 -8.80 -1.33
C ASP A 21 -15.35 -7.62 -1.52
N GLU A 22 -16.53 -7.92 -2.05
CA GLU A 22 -17.57 -6.93 -2.37
C GLU A 22 -17.99 -6.11 -1.15
N SER A 23 -18.13 -6.76 0.01
CA SER A 23 -18.59 -6.08 1.22
C SER A 23 -17.51 -5.14 1.75
N ALA A 24 -16.26 -5.61 1.82
CA ALA A 24 -15.15 -4.76 2.23
C ALA A 24 -14.92 -3.60 1.26
N LEU A 25 -15.03 -3.82 -0.06
CA LEU A 25 -14.88 -2.78 -1.07
C LEU A 25 -15.91 -1.67 -0.86
N ARG A 26 -17.20 -2.03 -0.77
CA ARG A 26 -18.29 -1.07 -0.55
C ARG A 26 -18.12 -0.28 0.74
N ASN A 27 -17.76 -0.96 1.83
CA ASN A 27 -17.52 -0.33 3.13
C ASN A 27 -16.33 0.63 3.11
N LEU A 28 -15.24 0.27 2.43
CA LEU A 28 -14.10 1.16 2.25
C LEU A 28 -14.49 2.42 1.47
N ILE A 29 -15.19 2.27 0.34
CA ILE A 29 -15.62 3.41 -0.48
C ILE A 29 -16.52 4.35 0.35
N ALA A 30 -17.52 3.80 1.03
CA ALA A 30 -18.42 4.59 1.88
C ALA A 30 -17.65 5.35 2.96
N TRP A 31 -16.76 4.66 3.67
CA TRP A 31 -15.95 5.27 4.73
C TRP A 31 -15.02 6.38 4.21
N GLN A 32 -14.44 6.22 3.01
CA GLN A 32 -13.62 7.25 2.38
C GLN A 32 -14.42 8.53 2.11
N VAL A 33 -15.61 8.38 1.53
CA VAL A 33 -16.53 9.51 1.26
C VAL A 33 -16.97 10.17 2.57
N GLU A 34 -17.37 9.39 3.56
CA GLU A 34 -17.79 9.88 4.89
C GLU A 34 -16.66 10.60 5.65
N SER A 35 -15.42 10.19 5.41
CA SER A 35 -14.23 10.81 6.00
C SER A 35 -13.80 12.10 5.32
N GLY A 36 -14.50 12.52 4.25
CA GLY A 36 -14.29 13.80 3.58
C GLY A 36 -13.16 13.80 2.56
N ILE A 37 -12.91 12.67 1.88
CA ILE A 37 -12.03 12.65 0.71
C ILE A 37 -12.62 13.50 -0.42
N ASP A 38 -11.78 14.14 -1.24
CA ASP A 38 -12.26 15.02 -2.30
C ASP A 38 -12.61 14.27 -3.59
N PHE A 39 -11.99 13.11 -3.84
CA PHE A 39 -12.29 12.21 -4.97
C PHE A 39 -11.73 10.79 -4.76
N LEU A 40 -12.18 9.82 -5.55
CA LEU A 40 -11.69 8.44 -5.49
C LEU A 40 -11.05 7.99 -6.79
N VAL A 41 -10.00 7.18 -6.68
CA VAL A 41 -9.27 6.62 -7.82
C VAL A 41 -9.26 5.08 -7.73
N PRO A 42 -10.33 4.39 -8.18
CA PRO A 42 -10.34 2.94 -8.29
C PRO A 42 -9.41 2.47 -9.40
N CYS A 43 -8.92 1.23 -9.27
CA CYS A 43 -8.12 0.57 -10.30
C CYS A 43 -6.87 1.37 -10.73
N GLY A 44 -6.25 2.08 -9.80
CA GLY A 44 -4.87 2.55 -9.94
C GLY A 44 -3.87 1.46 -9.51
N THR A 45 -2.58 1.81 -9.44
CA THR A 45 -1.53 0.84 -9.02
C THR A 45 -1.79 0.23 -7.64
N THR A 46 -2.33 1.02 -6.71
CA THR A 46 -2.66 0.59 -5.34
C THR A 46 -3.83 -0.39 -5.30
N GLY A 47 -4.70 -0.36 -6.31
CA GLY A 47 -5.80 -1.31 -6.49
C GLY A 47 -5.40 -2.61 -7.20
N GLU A 48 -4.09 -2.90 -7.29
CA GLU A 48 -3.58 -4.16 -7.87
C GLU A 48 -4.07 -4.44 -9.30
N THR A 49 -4.34 -3.40 -10.11
CA THR A 49 -4.91 -3.55 -11.45
C THR A 49 -4.22 -4.57 -12.37
N PRO A 50 -2.89 -4.76 -12.35
CA PRO A 50 -2.25 -5.80 -13.16
C PRO A 50 -2.71 -7.23 -12.89
N THR A 51 -3.33 -7.50 -11.74
CA THR A 51 -3.83 -8.84 -11.34
C THR A 51 -5.35 -8.93 -11.32
N LEU A 52 -6.06 -7.90 -11.81
CA LEU A 52 -7.50 -7.94 -12.04
C LEU A 52 -7.76 -8.47 -13.45
N SER A 53 -8.77 -9.33 -13.59
CA SER A 53 -9.35 -9.61 -14.89
C SER A 53 -10.07 -8.38 -15.46
N HIS A 54 -10.46 -8.43 -16.73
CA HIS A 54 -11.21 -7.36 -17.35
C HIS A 54 -12.56 -7.11 -16.65
N ASP A 55 -13.30 -8.17 -16.35
CA ASP A 55 -14.60 -8.08 -15.69
C ASP A 55 -14.48 -7.55 -14.26
N GLU A 56 -13.44 -7.98 -13.54
CA GLU A 56 -13.15 -7.49 -12.18
C GLU A 56 -12.74 -6.02 -12.17
N TRP A 57 -11.95 -5.59 -13.15
CA TRP A 57 -11.58 -4.20 -13.32
C TRP A 57 -12.81 -3.31 -13.50
N LEU A 58 -13.74 -3.71 -14.36
CA LEU A 58 -15.01 -3.00 -14.55
C LEU A 58 -15.87 -3.04 -13.29
N HIS A 59 -15.99 -4.21 -12.66
CA HIS A 59 -16.78 -4.40 -11.45
C HIS A 59 -16.34 -3.48 -10.31
N VAL A 60 -15.04 -3.33 -10.08
CA VAL A 60 -14.53 -2.39 -9.06
C VAL A 60 -14.88 -0.94 -9.39
N ILE A 61 -14.82 -0.53 -10.66
CA ILE A 61 -15.19 0.82 -11.10
C ILE A 61 -16.68 1.06 -10.89
N ASP A 62 -17.52 0.13 -11.35
CA ASP A 62 -18.98 0.23 -11.27
C ASP A 62 -19.45 0.25 -9.82
N THR A 63 -18.91 -0.62 -8.96
CA THR A 63 -19.18 -0.60 -7.50
C THR A 63 -18.73 0.72 -6.87
N THR A 64 -17.60 1.29 -7.30
CA THR A 64 -17.15 2.60 -6.81
C THR A 64 -18.13 3.70 -7.20
N VAL A 65 -18.57 3.75 -8.45
CA VAL A 65 -19.56 4.73 -8.91
C VAL A 65 -20.87 4.58 -8.15
N GLU A 66 -21.37 3.35 -8.02
CA GLU A 66 -22.63 3.04 -7.34
C GLU A 66 -22.61 3.54 -5.89
N VAL A 67 -21.58 3.16 -5.13
CA VAL A 67 -21.48 3.55 -3.71
C VAL A 67 -21.25 5.05 -3.60
N VAL A 68 -20.40 5.66 -4.43
CA VAL A 68 -20.15 7.12 -4.38
C VAL A 68 -21.42 7.91 -4.64
N ALA A 69 -22.28 7.45 -5.56
CA ALA A 69 -23.58 8.05 -5.87
C ALA A 69 -23.49 9.57 -6.13
N GLY A 70 -22.44 10.00 -6.84
CA GLY A 70 -22.19 11.39 -7.21
C GLY A 70 -21.76 12.33 -6.06
N ARG A 71 -21.47 11.81 -4.85
CA ARG A 71 -21.04 12.63 -3.70
C ARG A 71 -19.65 13.24 -3.87
N VAL A 72 -18.75 12.51 -4.52
CA VAL A 72 -17.40 12.95 -4.89
C VAL A 72 -17.07 12.45 -6.30
N PRO A 73 -16.10 13.03 -7.01
CA PRO A 73 -15.70 12.55 -8.33
C PRO A 73 -15.04 11.17 -8.29
N VAL A 74 -15.24 10.39 -9.36
CA VAL A 74 -14.57 9.10 -9.58
C VAL A 74 -13.59 9.19 -10.76
N VAL A 75 -12.33 8.87 -10.51
CA VAL A 75 -11.25 8.83 -11.50
C VAL A 75 -10.83 7.39 -11.75
N ALA A 76 -11.36 6.76 -12.79
CA ALA A 76 -11.06 5.37 -13.06
C ALA A 76 -9.66 5.19 -13.67
N GLY A 77 -8.88 4.26 -13.14
CA GLY A 77 -7.59 3.89 -13.71
C GLY A 77 -7.75 3.05 -14.97
N ALA A 78 -7.13 3.49 -16.07
CA ALA A 78 -7.19 2.86 -17.39
C ALA A 78 -5.80 2.75 -18.05
N THR A 79 -4.76 2.51 -17.25
CA THR A 79 -3.38 2.39 -17.76
C THR A 79 -3.20 1.13 -18.61
N SER A 80 -2.45 1.24 -19.70
CA SER A 80 -1.87 0.14 -20.47
C SER A 80 -0.52 0.58 -21.05
N ASN A 81 0.38 -0.37 -21.33
CA ASN A 81 1.60 -0.11 -22.08
C ASN A 81 1.45 -0.27 -23.60
N SER A 82 0.26 -0.65 -24.07
CA SER A 82 -0.13 -0.69 -25.48
C SER A 82 -1.07 0.49 -25.78
N THR A 83 -0.73 1.32 -26.77
CA THR A 83 -1.59 2.48 -27.12
C THR A 83 -2.99 2.06 -27.58
N ALA A 84 -3.10 1.00 -28.37
CA ALA A 84 -4.39 0.51 -28.84
C ALA A 84 -5.28 0.04 -27.69
N GLU A 85 -4.69 -0.68 -26.72
CA GLU A 85 -5.41 -1.12 -25.52
C GLU A 85 -5.74 0.07 -24.59
N GLY A 86 -4.81 1.02 -24.41
CA GLY A 86 -5.06 2.24 -23.63
C GLY A 86 -6.24 3.05 -24.19
N VAL A 87 -6.33 3.17 -25.52
CA VAL A 87 -7.49 3.79 -26.20
C VAL A 87 -8.76 3.00 -25.95
N ALA A 88 -8.72 1.66 -26.06
CA ALA A 88 -9.89 0.82 -25.81
C ALA A 88 -10.39 0.95 -24.37
N LYS A 89 -9.49 0.82 -23.38
CA LYS A 89 -9.82 0.97 -21.95
C LYS A 89 -10.34 2.37 -21.63
N ALA A 90 -9.78 3.42 -22.23
CA ALA A 90 -10.26 4.77 -22.03
C ALA A 90 -11.68 4.98 -22.56
N LYS A 91 -11.97 4.54 -23.79
CA LYS A 91 -13.33 4.58 -24.36
C LYS A 91 -14.33 3.83 -23.51
N GLU A 92 -13.89 2.67 -23.03
CA GLU A 92 -14.69 1.81 -22.20
C GLU A 92 -15.07 2.53 -20.90
N VAL A 93 -14.08 2.97 -20.12
CA VAL A 93 -14.30 3.75 -18.90
C VAL A 93 -15.12 5.01 -19.15
N ALA A 94 -14.85 5.74 -20.23
CA ALA A 94 -15.57 6.98 -20.56
C ALA A 94 -17.06 6.76 -20.83
N ALA A 95 -17.46 5.57 -21.29
CA ALA A 95 -18.84 5.21 -21.52
C ALA A 95 -19.62 4.87 -20.23
N ARG A 96 -18.95 4.73 -19.07
CA ARG A 96 -19.61 4.43 -17.79
C ARG A 96 -20.19 5.73 -17.20
N PRO A 97 -21.51 5.80 -16.96
CA PRO A 97 -22.10 6.91 -16.22
C PRO A 97 -21.45 7.03 -14.84
N GLY A 98 -21.25 8.25 -14.34
CA GLY A 98 -20.67 8.50 -13.01
C GLY A 98 -19.15 8.40 -12.91
N VAL A 99 -18.44 8.03 -13.99
CA VAL A 99 -17.00 8.27 -14.08
C VAL A 99 -16.73 9.70 -14.55
N ASP A 100 -15.91 10.44 -13.81
CA ASP A 100 -15.65 11.87 -14.04
C ASP A 100 -14.33 12.13 -14.78
N ALA A 101 -13.33 11.27 -14.60
CA ALA A 101 -12.06 11.35 -15.31
C ALA A 101 -11.37 9.99 -15.42
N ILE A 102 -10.27 9.96 -16.18
CA ILE A 102 -9.45 8.79 -16.40
C ILE A 102 -8.03 9.05 -15.89
N LEU A 103 -7.47 8.12 -15.11
CA LEU A 103 -6.05 8.12 -14.74
C LEU A 103 -5.29 7.14 -15.64
N THR A 104 -4.26 7.61 -16.34
CA THR A 104 -3.42 6.74 -17.18
C THR A 104 -1.93 7.08 -17.03
N ALA A 105 -1.10 6.07 -16.78
CA ALA A 105 0.33 6.22 -16.59
C ALA A 105 1.13 6.05 -17.88
N SER A 106 2.41 6.44 -17.83
CA SER A 106 3.35 6.12 -18.93
C SER A 106 3.39 4.61 -19.19
N PRO A 107 3.54 4.19 -20.46
CA PRO A 107 3.73 2.78 -20.79
C PRO A 107 4.88 2.16 -19.99
N TYR A 108 4.55 1.12 -19.22
CA TYR A 108 5.50 0.37 -18.42
C TYR A 108 6.16 -0.75 -19.22
N TYR A 109 7.34 -1.20 -18.78
CA TYR A 109 8.14 -2.28 -19.37
C TYR A 109 8.80 -1.95 -20.73
N ASN A 110 8.04 -1.46 -21.72
CA ASN A 110 8.53 -1.20 -23.08
C ASN A 110 9.28 0.13 -23.26
N LYS A 111 9.27 1.02 -22.25
CA LYS A 111 10.10 2.23 -22.14
C LYS A 111 10.13 3.11 -23.41
N PRO A 112 8.98 3.66 -23.84
CA PRO A 112 8.92 4.52 -25.02
C PRO A 112 9.76 5.80 -24.84
N THR A 113 10.21 6.37 -25.96
CA THR A 113 10.85 7.70 -26.00
C THR A 113 9.85 8.80 -25.59
N GLN A 114 10.34 10.01 -25.31
CA GLN A 114 9.48 11.18 -25.03
C GLN A 114 8.40 11.40 -26.09
N GLU A 115 8.76 11.32 -27.38
CA GLU A 115 7.79 11.45 -28.48
C GLU A 115 6.82 10.26 -28.54
N GLY A 116 7.27 9.06 -28.18
CA GLY A 116 6.40 7.89 -28.02
C GLY A 116 5.36 8.09 -26.90
N GLN A 117 5.78 8.61 -25.76
CA GLN A 117 4.89 8.98 -24.65
C GLN A 117 3.88 10.05 -25.07
N TYR A 118 4.34 11.12 -25.75
CA TYR A 118 3.48 12.17 -26.27
C TYR A 118 2.36 11.60 -27.17
N ARG A 119 2.73 10.79 -28.18
CA ARG A 119 1.76 10.19 -29.11
C ARG A 119 0.82 9.20 -28.44
N HIS A 120 1.31 8.43 -27.47
CA HIS A 120 0.51 7.50 -26.70
C HIS A 120 -0.62 8.22 -25.96
N PHE A 121 -0.28 9.23 -25.15
CA PHE A 121 -1.28 9.98 -24.38
C PHE A 121 -2.21 10.79 -25.27
N ARG A 122 -1.67 11.41 -26.33
CA ARG A 122 -2.49 12.14 -27.30
C ARG A 122 -3.55 11.25 -27.96
N ALA A 123 -3.17 10.04 -28.39
CA ALA A 123 -4.12 9.10 -28.99
C ALA A 123 -5.24 8.69 -28.02
N ILE A 124 -4.93 8.56 -26.72
CA ILE A 124 -5.93 8.29 -25.69
C ILE A 124 -6.86 9.50 -25.50
N ALA A 125 -6.28 10.71 -25.42
CA ALA A 125 -7.04 11.95 -25.23
C ALA A 125 -7.97 12.27 -26.41
N GLU A 126 -7.56 12.01 -27.65
CA GLU A 126 -8.38 12.21 -28.84
C GLU A 126 -9.52 11.18 -28.97
N ALA A 127 -9.52 10.11 -28.18
CA ALA A 127 -10.49 9.02 -28.26
C ALA A 127 -11.71 9.19 -27.34
N VAL A 128 -11.67 10.13 -26.40
CA VAL A 128 -12.70 10.31 -25.35
C VAL A 128 -12.91 11.78 -25.00
N ASP A 129 -14.11 12.13 -24.56
CA ASP A 129 -14.43 13.50 -24.15
C ASP A 129 -14.22 13.76 -22.63
N LYS A 130 -13.75 12.73 -21.90
CA LYS A 130 -13.53 12.79 -20.45
C LYS A 130 -12.15 13.39 -20.13
N PRO A 131 -12.03 14.20 -19.06
CA PRO A 131 -10.73 14.63 -18.55
C PRO A 131 -9.78 13.46 -18.29
N ILE A 132 -8.51 13.65 -18.63
CA ILE A 132 -7.42 12.71 -18.41
C ILE A 132 -6.42 13.30 -17.43
N ILE A 133 -6.10 12.50 -16.42
CA ILE A 133 -5.00 12.70 -15.50
C ILE A 133 -3.86 11.78 -15.95
N LEU A 134 -2.76 12.38 -16.39
CA LEU A 134 -1.53 11.67 -16.69
C LEU A 134 -0.88 11.19 -15.40
N TYR A 135 -0.18 10.06 -15.40
CA TYR A 135 0.52 9.55 -14.22
C TYR A 135 2.00 9.30 -14.52
N ASN A 136 2.86 10.19 -14.04
CA ASN A 136 4.30 10.04 -14.13
C ASN A 136 4.84 9.30 -12.90
N VAL A 137 5.35 8.07 -13.09
CA VAL A 137 5.89 7.23 -12.01
C VAL A 137 7.08 6.39 -12.50
N PRO A 138 8.22 7.04 -12.81
CA PRO A 138 9.37 6.37 -13.42
C PRO A 138 9.89 5.17 -12.64
N GLY A 139 9.77 5.17 -11.30
CA GLY A 139 10.16 4.04 -10.46
C GLY A 139 9.35 2.75 -10.70
N ARG A 140 8.20 2.82 -11.38
CA ARG A 140 7.38 1.65 -11.76
C ARG A 140 7.33 1.41 -13.26
N THR A 141 7.30 2.47 -14.06
CA THR A 141 7.20 2.35 -15.53
C THR A 141 8.56 2.11 -16.18
N GLY A 142 9.65 2.55 -15.54
CA GLY A 142 10.98 2.59 -16.14
C GLY A 142 11.16 3.71 -17.18
N ALA A 143 10.21 4.65 -17.25
CA ALA A 143 10.23 5.80 -18.15
C ALA A 143 9.66 7.05 -17.46
N ASN A 144 10.38 8.17 -17.54
CA ASN A 144 9.96 9.47 -17.00
C ASN A 144 9.25 10.29 -18.09
N ILE A 145 8.15 10.95 -17.75
CA ILE A 145 7.61 12.05 -18.56
C ILE A 145 8.42 13.29 -18.21
N GLU A 146 9.24 13.78 -19.14
CA GLU A 146 10.03 14.99 -18.91
C GLU A 146 9.16 16.25 -18.93
N PRO A 147 9.54 17.34 -18.23
CA PRO A 147 8.78 18.58 -18.19
C PRO A 147 8.39 19.13 -19.56
N GLY A 148 9.31 19.12 -20.54
CA GLY A 148 9.03 19.58 -21.90
C GLY A 148 7.97 18.74 -22.61
N THR A 149 7.95 17.43 -22.40
CA THR A 149 6.89 16.54 -22.93
C THR A 149 5.56 16.80 -22.24
N LEU A 150 5.60 16.97 -20.92
CA LEU A 150 4.40 17.23 -20.13
C LEU A 150 3.77 18.59 -20.48
N ALA A 151 4.58 19.63 -20.69
CA ALA A 151 4.12 20.94 -21.14
C ALA A 151 3.42 20.84 -22.51
N ARG A 152 3.98 20.07 -23.46
CA ARG A 152 3.31 19.80 -24.76
C ARG A 152 2.00 19.04 -24.60
N LEU A 153 1.93 18.10 -23.65
CA LEU A 153 0.73 17.31 -23.38
C LEU A 153 -0.36 18.14 -22.70
N ALA A 154 0.01 19.10 -21.86
CA ALA A 154 -0.92 19.99 -21.17
C ALA A 154 -1.72 20.90 -22.12
N GLU A 155 -1.27 21.10 -23.35
CA GLU A 155 -1.98 21.82 -24.41
C GLU A 155 -2.96 20.94 -25.20
N VAL A 156 -2.96 19.62 -24.99
CA VAL A 156 -3.85 18.70 -25.69
C VAL A 156 -5.24 18.72 -25.04
N PRO A 157 -6.34 18.86 -25.82
CA PRO A 157 -7.69 18.80 -25.27
C PRO A 157 -7.92 17.57 -24.39
N HIS A 158 -8.70 17.73 -23.33
CA HIS A 158 -9.01 16.73 -22.30
C HIS A 158 -7.84 16.30 -21.41
N ILE A 159 -6.57 16.53 -21.76
CA ILE A 159 -5.45 16.32 -20.83
C ILE A 159 -5.45 17.44 -19.78
N ALA A 160 -5.96 17.15 -18.59
CA ALA A 160 -6.32 18.15 -17.60
C ALA A 160 -5.35 18.22 -16.42
N ALA A 161 -4.64 17.13 -16.13
CA ALA A 161 -3.77 17.07 -14.96
C ALA A 161 -2.64 16.04 -15.07
N VAL A 162 -1.69 16.12 -14.14
CA VAL A 162 -0.70 15.08 -13.87
C VAL A 162 -0.74 14.67 -12.40
N LYS A 163 -0.64 13.36 -12.14
CA LYS A 163 -0.15 12.77 -10.90
C LYS A 163 1.36 12.63 -11.01
N GLU A 164 2.11 13.51 -10.34
CA GLU A 164 3.56 13.53 -10.37
C GLU A 164 4.15 12.72 -9.20
N ALA A 165 4.61 11.51 -9.50
CA ALA A 165 5.22 10.57 -8.55
C ALA A 165 6.69 10.27 -8.91
N SER A 166 7.38 11.20 -9.56
CA SER A 166 8.83 11.07 -9.81
C SER A 166 9.68 11.14 -8.55
N GLY A 167 9.16 11.75 -7.47
CA GLY A 167 9.91 12.06 -6.26
C GLY A 167 10.96 13.18 -6.45
N ASN A 168 11.03 13.76 -7.65
CA ASN A 168 12.01 14.79 -8.00
C ASN A 168 11.38 16.18 -7.86
N ILE A 169 11.65 16.84 -6.74
CA ILE A 169 11.05 18.14 -6.44
C ILE A 169 11.51 19.24 -7.42
N ALA A 170 12.72 19.15 -7.99
CA ALA A 170 13.20 20.09 -8.99
C ALA A 170 12.42 19.97 -10.30
N GLN A 171 12.15 18.73 -10.74
CA GLN A 171 11.29 18.47 -11.89
C GLN A 171 9.87 18.96 -11.65
N ILE A 172 9.30 18.69 -10.47
CA ILE A 172 7.94 19.13 -10.13
C ILE A 172 7.85 20.67 -10.14
N ALA A 173 8.87 21.36 -9.61
CA ALA A 173 8.94 22.81 -9.70
C ALA A 173 8.97 23.30 -11.15
N GLU A 174 9.76 22.68 -12.02
CA GLU A 174 9.79 23.01 -13.45
C GLU A 174 8.44 22.78 -14.13
N VAL A 175 7.77 21.67 -13.83
CA VAL A 175 6.42 21.36 -14.33
C VAL A 175 5.44 22.43 -13.91
N CYS A 176 5.36 22.76 -12.61
CA CYS A 176 4.44 23.79 -12.10
C CYS A 176 4.66 25.17 -12.75
N ASN A 177 5.87 25.48 -13.22
CA ASN A 177 6.20 26.75 -13.87
C ASN A 177 6.06 26.73 -15.41
N SER A 178 5.98 25.55 -16.03
CA SER A 178 5.96 25.40 -17.49
C SER A 178 4.60 25.00 -18.06
N VAL A 179 3.74 24.37 -17.26
CA VAL A 179 2.38 24.00 -17.69
C VAL A 179 1.42 25.20 -17.63
N PRO A 180 0.38 25.23 -18.48
CA PRO A 180 -0.65 26.27 -18.43
C PRO A 180 -1.37 26.33 -17.08
N ALA A 181 -1.87 27.51 -16.70
CA ALA A 181 -2.57 27.72 -15.43
C ALA A 181 -3.85 26.86 -15.24
N HIS A 182 -4.41 26.34 -16.34
CA HIS A 182 -5.57 25.45 -16.30
C HIS A 182 -5.20 23.98 -16.07
N PHE A 183 -3.94 23.60 -16.28
CA PHE A 183 -3.44 22.25 -16.07
C PHE A 183 -3.13 22.03 -14.58
N ARG A 184 -3.56 20.89 -14.02
CA ARG A 184 -3.43 20.64 -12.58
C ARG A 184 -2.29 19.68 -12.27
N VAL A 185 -1.51 19.99 -11.23
CA VAL A 185 -0.43 19.13 -10.74
C VAL A 185 -0.82 18.56 -9.39
N PHE A 186 -0.95 17.25 -9.29
CA PHE A 186 -1.18 16.51 -8.05
C PHE A 186 0.11 15.82 -7.63
N SER A 187 0.43 15.85 -6.34
CA SER A 187 1.44 14.95 -5.80
C SER A 187 1.00 13.49 -6.02
N GLY A 188 1.94 12.63 -6.36
CA GLY A 188 1.77 11.19 -6.32
C GLY A 188 2.55 10.52 -5.18
N ASP A 189 3.19 11.30 -4.32
CA ASP A 189 3.94 10.88 -3.14
C ASP A 189 3.37 11.57 -1.88
N ASP A 190 2.92 10.77 -0.92
CA ASP A 190 2.31 11.24 0.33
C ASP A 190 3.23 12.17 1.12
N ALA A 191 4.51 11.82 1.25
CA ALA A 191 5.47 12.57 2.04
C ALA A 191 5.83 13.91 1.40
N LEU A 192 5.69 14.05 0.08
CA LEU A 192 6.02 15.26 -0.67
C LEU A 192 4.81 16.18 -0.92
N THR A 193 3.63 15.87 -0.38
CA THR A 193 2.41 16.68 -0.61
C THR A 193 2.60 18.16 -0.31
N LEU A 194 3.17 18.51 0.86
CA LEU A 194 3.33 19.91 1.26
C LEU A 194 4.25 20.71 0.33
N PRO A 195 5.49 20.27 0.02
CA PRO A 195 6.34 21.02 -0.91
C PRO A 195 5.75 21.08 -2.32
N VAL A 196 5.02 20.06 -2.78
CA VAL A 196 4.33 20.11 -4.08
C VAL A 196 3.25 21.20 -4.10
N ILE A 197 2.42 21.29 -3.05
CA ILE A 197 1.40 22.34 -2.94
C ILE A 197 2.04 23.72 -2.85
N ALA A 198 3.14 23.87 -2.10
CA ALA A 198 3.87 25.13 -1.99
C ALA A 198 4.43 25.62 -3.34
N LEU A 199 4.69 24.70 -4.28
CA LEU A 199 5.15 25.00 -5.63
C LEU A 199 4.01 25.25 -6.63
N GLY A 200 2.75 25.24 -6.19
CA GLY A 200 1.58 25.44 -7.06
C GLY A 200 0.81 24.16 -7.41
N GLY A 201 1.19 23.02 -6.83
CA GLY A 201 0.37 21.81 -6.89
C GLY A 201 -0.98 22.00 -6.19
N LEU A 202 -1.99 21.28 -6.65
CA LEU A 202 -3.38 21.46 -6.20
C LEU A 202 -3.93 20.29 -5.39
N GLY A 203 -3.06 19.40 -4.93
CA GLY A 203 -3.48 18.29 -4.09
C GLY A 203 -2.60 17.07 -4.21
N ILE A 204 -3.21 15.91 -3.93
CA ILE A 204 -2.54 14.62 -3.96
C ILE A 204 -3.49 13.51 -4.41
N ILE A 205 -2.94 12.51 -5.11
CA ILE A 205 -3.56 11.18 -5.25
C ILE A 205 -2.79 10.20 -4.36
N SER A 206 -3.34 9.95 -3.18
CA SER A 206 -2.67 9.45 -1.97
C SER A 206 -2.81 7.94 -1.77
N VAL A 207 -1.76 7.31 -1.24
CA VAL A 207 -1.84 5.94 -0.69
C VAL A 207 -2.30 5.99 0.76
N ALA A 208 -1.66 6.82 1.60
CA ALA A 208 -1.95 6.91 3.04
C ALA A 208 -3.41 7.26 3.35
N SER A 209 -4.11 7.98 2.46
CA SER A 209 -5.54 8.28 2.61
C SER A 209 -6.43 7.03 2.65
N ASN A 210 -5.95 5.85 2.20
CA ASN A 210 -6.67 4.60 2.46
C ASN A 210 -6.83 4.32 3.96
N GLU A 211 -5.87 4.70 4.81
CA GLU A 211 -5.86 4.39 6.24
C GLU A 211 -6.23 5.59 7.11
N ILE A 212 -5.90 6.79 6.63
CA ILE A 212 -6.11 8.08 7.31
C ILE A 212 -6.78 9.12 6.40
N PRO A 213 -7.95 8.81 5.82
CA PRO A 213 -8.60 9.66 4.81
C PRO A 213 -8.87 11.08 5.32
N GLN A 214 -9.46 11.20 6.51
CA GLN A 214 -9.77 12.49 7.11
C GLN A 214 -8.51 13.34 7.29
N GLN A 215 -7.43 12.76 7.81
CA GLN A 215 -6.22 13.51 8.11
C GLN A 215 -5.49 13.93 6.84
N MET A 216 -5.47 13.09 5.80
CA MET A 216 -4.91 13.48 4.50
C MET A 216 -5.73 14.59 3.84
N ALA A 217 -7.06 14.50 3.87
CA ALA A 217 -7.95 15.54 3.36
C ALA A 217 -7.82 16.86 4.13
N GLU A 218 -7.71 16.82 5.45
CA GLU A 218 -7.47 18.00 6.29
C GLU A 218 -6.10 18.63 6.03
N MET A 219 -5.03 17.82 5.94
CA MET A 219 -3.69 18.30 5.63
C MET A 219 -3.65 19.01 4.27
N THR A 220 -4.24 18.39 3.24
CA THR A 220 -4.27 18.96 1.89
C THR A 220 -5.10 20.23 1.85
N ARG A 221 -6.30 20.27 2.45
CA ARG A 221 -7.12 21.49 2.50
C ARG A 221 -6.42 22.62 3.25
N ALA A 222 -5.79 22.34 4.39
CA ALA A 222 -5.03 23.32 5.15
C ALA A 222 -3.87 23.91 4.33
N ALA A 223 -3.12 23.07 3.61
CA ALA A 223 -2.05 23.53 2.73
C ALA A 223 -2.58 24.41 1.58
N LEU A 224 -3.66 23.99 0.92
CA LEU A 224 -4.29 24.75 -0.16
C LEU A 224 -4.86 26.10 0.30
N SER A 225 -5.28 26.22 1.57
CA SER A 225 -5.76 27.46 2.17
C SER A 225 -4.66 28.29 2.84
N ASN A 226 -3.37 27.97 2.62
CA ASN A 226 -2.21 28.60 3.25
C ASN A 226 -2.14 28.49 4.80
N ASP A 227 -2.88 27.56 5.40
CA ASP A 227 -2.70 27.18 6.81
C ASP A 227 -1.56 26.15 6.94
N TRP A 228 -0.35 26.66 6.76
CA TRP A 228 0.87 25.86 6.86
C TRP A 228 1.16 25.34 8.27
N THR A 229 0.55 25.93 9.30
CA THR A 229 0.74 25.47 10.68
C THR A 229 0.02 24.14 10.87
N THR A 230 -1.27 24.09 10.57
CA THR A 230 -2.07 22.85 10.64
C THR A 230 -1.52 21.80 9.69
N ALA A 231 -1.22 22.17 8.43
CA ALA A 231 -0.71 21.25 7.44
C ALA A 231 0.60 20.57 7.88
N ARG A 232 1.56 21.33 8.42
CA ARG A 232 2.84 20.79 8.94
C ARG A 232 2.64 19.94 10.19
N GLN A 233 1.69 20.29 11.05
CA GLN A 233 1.40 19.49 12.25
C GLN A 233 0.87 18.10 11.87
N ILE A 234 -0.09 18.03 10.95
CA ILE A 234 -0.65 16.76 10.47
C ILE A 234 0.44 15.97 9.72
N HIS A 235 1.15 16.60 8.79
CA HIS A 235 2.24 15.97 8.06
C HIS A 235 3.29 15.38 8.99
N ARG A 236 3.78 16.14 9.97
CA ARG A 236 4.78 15.66 10.95
C ARG A 236 4.27 14.45 11.73
N LYS A 237 3.00 14.45 12.13
CA LYS A 237 2.40 13.34 12.87
C LYS A 237 2.35 12.05 12.04
N TYR A 238 1.97 12.14 10.77
CA TYR A 238 1.72 10.97 9.92
C TYR A 238 2.85 10.64 8.93
N LEU A 239 3.89 11.46 8.82
CA LEU A 239 5.05 11.21 7.96
C LEU A 239 5.67 9.81 8.17
N PRO A 240 5.83 9.29 9.41
CA PRO A 240 6.32 7.93 9.60
C PRO A 240 5.44 6.86 8.92
N LEU A 241 4.11 7.02 8.95
CA LEU A 241 3.17 6.13 8.27
C LEU A 241 3.27 6.28 6.74
N MET A 242 3.28 7.52 6.24
CA MET A 242 3.44 7.80 4.81
C MET A 242 4.69 7.13 4.24
N GLN A 243 5.82 7.21 4.96
CA GLN A 243 7.07 6.54 4.57
C GLN A 243 6.99 5.02 4.72
N ALA A 244 6.35 4.53 5.79
CA ALA A 244 6.18 3.10 6.03
C ALA A 244 5.34 2.42 4.95
N ASN A 245 4.41 3.16 4.30
CA ASN A 245 3.63 2.65 3.18
C ASN A 245 4.45 2.28 1.93
N PHE A 246 5.74 2.59 1.94
CA PHE A 246 6.70 2.24 0.89
C PHE A 246 7.95 1.51 1.43
N ILE A 247 7.92 0.98 2.67
CA ILE A 247 9.01 0.13 3.19
C ILE A 247 9.18 -1.16 2.37
N GLU A 248 8.09 -1.61 1.77
CA GLU A 248 8.02 -2.62 0.71
C GLU A 248 7.11 -2.08 -0.40
N SER A 249 7.02 -2.80 -1.52
CA SER A 249 6.23 -2.35 -2.67
C SER A 249 4.75 -2.16 -2.31
N ASN A 250 4.24 -0.93 -2.42
CA ASN A 250 2.80 -0.67 -2.37
C ASN A 250 2.06 -1.53 -3.43
N PRO A 251 0.93 -2.18 -3.07
CA PRO A 251 0.09 -1.95 -1.89
C PRO A 251 0.30 -2.88 -0.68
N LEU A 252 1.43 -3.58 -0.55
CA LEU A 252 1.68 -4.48 0.58
C LEU A 252 1.48 -3.79 1.95
N PRO A 253 2.20 -2.70 2.27
CA PRO A 253 2.02 -2.04 3.56
C PRO A 253 0.60 -1.54 3.82
N VAL A 254 -0.01 -0.88 2.83
CA VAL A 254 -1.30 -0.22 3.05
C VAL A 254 -2.43 -1.22 3.32
N LYS A 255 -2.43 -2.35 2.62
CA LYS A 255 -3.39 -3.45 2.88
C LYS A 255 -3.10 -4.13 4.21
N ALA A 256 -1.83 -4.28 4.59
CA ALA A 256 -1.47 -4.83 5.90
C ALA A 256 -2.02 -3.98 7.05
N VAL A 257 -1.90 -2.64 7.00
CA VAL A 257 -2.47 -1.77 8.04
C VAL A 257 -4.00 -1.81 8.01
N LEU A 258 -4.63 -1.74 6.84
CA LEU A 258 -6.09 -1.85 6.74
C LEU A 258 -6.63 -3.15 7.32
N ALA A 259 -5.91 -4.26 7.13
CA ALA A 259 -6.25 -5.54 7.75
C ALA A 259 -6.04 -5.51 9.27
N MET A 260 -4.95 -4.90 9.77
CA MET A 260 -4.76 -4.69 11.21
C MET A 260 -5.84 -3.78 11.83
N MET A 261 -6.41 -2.86 11.04
CA MET A 261 -7.57 -2.04 11.42
C MET A 261 -8.91 -2.79 11.35
N GLY A 262 -8.91 -4.05 10.89
CA GLY A 262 -10.12 -4.86 10.73
C GLY A 262 -11.02 -4.42 9.59
N ARG A 263 -10.50 -3.69 8.58
CA ARG A 263 -11.31 -3.18 7.47
C ARG A 263 -11.35 -4.08 6.24
N ILE A 264 -10.34 -4.93 6.07
CA ILE A 264 -10.22 -5.89 4.97
C ILE A 264 -9.57 -7.18 5.46
N GLU A 265 -9.69 -8.25 4.69
CA GLU A 265 -8.79 -9.39 4.82
C GLU A 265 -7.41 -9.08 4.21
N GLU A 266 -6.35 -9.62 4.81
CA GLU A 266 -4.99 -9.43 4.28
C GLU A 266 -4.66 -10.44 3.18
N VAL A 267 -5.25 -10.22 2.00
CA VAL A 267 -5.06 -11.06 0.83
C VAL A 267 -4.44 -10.24 -0.30
N TYR A 268 -3.45 -10.84 -0.97
CA TYR A 268 -2.79 -10.28 -2.15
C TYR A 268 -2.88 -11.28 -3.29
N ARG A 269 -2.92 -10.80 -4.53
CA ARG A 269 -2.79 -11.68 -5.70
C ARG A 269 -1.34 -11.77 -6.13
N LEU A 270 -0.89 -12.97 -6.49
CA LEU A 270 0.44 -13.16 -7.07
C LEU A 270 0.64 -12.22 -8.27
N PRO A 271 1.82 -11.60 -8.43
CA PRO A 271 3.08 -11.91 -7.74
C PRO A 271 3.29 -11.21 -6.39
N LEU A 272 2.30 -10.48 -5.88
CA LEU A 272 2.37 -9.86 -4.55
C LEU A 272 2.16 -10.92 -3.47
N LEU A 273 2.87 -10.74 -2.35
CA LEU A 273 2.90 -11.66 -1.22
C LEU A 273 2.78 -10.88 0.08
N PRO A 274 2.37 -11.52 1.19
CA PRO A 274 2.42 -10.89 2.50
C PRO A 274 3.80 -10.32 2.83
N MET A 275 3.80 -9.19 3.53
CA MET A 275 5.03 -8.51 3.93
C MET A 275 5.96 -9.43 4.74
N ARG A 276 7.27 -9.16 4.64
CA ARG A 276 8.22 -9.84 5.53
C ARG A 276 7.92 -9.52 6.99
N ARG A 277 8.23 -10.45 7.87
CA ARG A 277 7.93 -10.33 9.31
C ARG A 277 8.58 -9.10 9.95
N ASP A 278 9.81 -8.78 9.58
CA ASP A 278 10.58 -7.66 10.16
C ASP A 278 10.02 -6.29 9.76
N THR A 279 9.70 -6.09 8.48
CA THR A 279 9.06 -4.87 7.99
C THR A 279 7.62 -4.74 8.48
N ARG A 280 6.86 -5.84 8.52
CA ARG A 280 5.51 -5.90 9.09
C ARG A 280 5.51 -5.48 10.56
N SER A 281 6.45 -5.98 11.36
CA SER A 281 6.56 -5.61 12.78
C SER A 281 6.89 -4.13 12.96
N LYS A 282 7.72 -3.57 12.07
CA LYS A 282 8.01 -2.12 12.05
C LYS A 282 6.78 -1.31 11.66
N LEU A 283 6.03 -1.75 10.65
CA LEU A 283 4.80 -1.11 10.19
C LEU A 283 3.72 -1.12 11.28
N GLN A 284 3.52 -2.26 11.96
CA GLN A 284 2.56 -2.37 13.07
C GLN A 284 2.86 -1.37 14.20
N ARG A 285 4.13 -1.20 14.56
CA ARG A 285 4.55 -0.19 15.56
C ARG A 285 4.17 1.22 15.11
N ILE A 286 4.46 1.56 13.85
CA ILE A 286 4.15 2.88 13.28
C ILE A 286 2.63 3.10 13.22
N ALA A 287 1.85 2.11 12.81
CA ALA A 287 0.37 2.20 12.80
C ALA A 287 -0.20 2.37 14.22
N THR A 288 0.41 1.73 15.22
CA THR A 288 0.04 1.89 16.64
C THR A 288 0.37 3.30 17.14
N GLU A 289 1.57 3.82 16.83
CA GLU A 289 2.00 5.18 17.18
C GLU A 289 1.16 6.26 16.49
N ALA A 290 0.70 5.98 15.27
CA ALA A 290 -0.24 6.82 14.52
C ALA A 290 -1.68 6.77 15.06
N GLY A 291 -1.98 5.83 15.98
CA GLY A 291 -3.29 5.66 16.61
C GLY A 291 -4.32 4.92 15.76
N LEU A 292 -3.89 4.18 14.73
CA LEU A 292 -4.79 3.47 13.80
C LEU A 292 -5.24 2.11 14.34
N ILE A 293 -4.36 1.48 15.11
CA ILE A 293 -4.62 0.20 15.74
C ILE A 293 -4.33 0.36 17.22
N SER A 294 -5.20 -0.20 18.07
CA SER A 294 -4.91 -0.25 19.50
C SER A 294 -3.60 -0.99 19.70
N LYS A 295 -2.82 -0.60 20.73
CA LYS A 295 -1.85 -1.53 21.30
C LYS A 295 -2.65 -2.77 21.65
N THR A 296 -2.56 -3.81 20.84
CA THR A 296 -2.85 -5.13 21.32
C THR A 296 -1.90 -5.24 22.51
N SER A 297 -2.43 -5.22 23.75
CA SER A 297 -1.76 -5.97 24.80
C SER A 297 -1.56 -7.30 24.11
N ALA A 298 -0.33 -7.63 23.72
CA ALA A 298 -0.06 -8.84 22.97
C ALA A 298 -0.92 -9.89 23.65
N ALA A 299 -1.98 -10.36 22.97
CA ALA A 299 -2.81 -11.40 23.54
C ALA A 299 -1.76 -12.44 23.85
N ALA A 300 -1.50 -12.66 25.14
CA ALA A 300 -0.25 -13.26 25.56
C ALA A 300 -0.19 -14.57 24.80
N GLU A 301 0.61 -14.63 23.72
CA GLU A 301 1.05 -15.89 23.20
C GLU A 301 1.68 -16.45 24.44
N THR A 302 1.02 -17.42 25.06
CA THR A 302 1.53 -18.08 26.25
C THR A 302 2.90 -18.56 25.81
N ILE A 303 3.94 -17.85 26.26
CA ILE A 303 5.30 -18.13 25.87
C ILE A 303 5.62 -19.40 26.62
N GLU A 304 5.38 -20.52 25.96
CA GLU A 304 5.72 -21.82 26.45
C GLU A 304 7.22 -22.07 26.23
N PHE A 305 7.79 -22.84 27.13
CA PHE A 305 9.17 -23.26 27.08
C PHE A 305 9.22 -24.75 26.80
N TYR A 306 10.23 -25.16 26.04
CA TYR A 306 10.48 -26.55 25.68
C TYR A 306 11.95 -26.89 25.93
N ILE A 307 12.22 -28.12 26.33
CA ILE A 307 13.58 -28.66 26.48
C ILE A 307 13.83 -29.63 25.35
N TYR A 308 14.84 -29.35 24.53
CA TYR A 308 15.37 -30.27 23.53
C TYR A 308 16.46 -31.13 24.16
N GLU A 309 16.24 -32.44 24.20
CA GLU A 309 17.17 -33.43 24.73
C GLU A 309 17.76 -34.27 23.60
N ASN A 310 19.09 -34.37 23.55
CA ASN A 310 19.82 -35.20 22.60
C ASN A 310 20.83 -36.08 23.35
N TRP A 311 20.63 -37.39 23.31
CA TRP A 311 21.49 -38.39 23.97
C TRP A 311 22.28 -39.27 22.98
N VAL A 312 22.05 -39.14 21.67
CA VAL A 312 22.66 -40.01 20.65
C VAL A 312 23.80 -39.31 19.89
N ALA A 313 23.75 -37.98 19.74
CA ALA A 313 24.72 -37.25 18.91
C ALA A 313 25.97 -36.73 19.67
N GLY A 314 26.19 -37.14 20.93
CA GLY A 314 27.29 -36.65 21.77
C GLY A 314 27.01 -36.79 23.28
N PRO A 315 27.78 -36.09 24.15
CA PRO A 315 27.48 -36.06 25.58
C PRO A 315 26.02 -35.61 25.78
N HIS A 316 25.28 -36.34 26.62
CA HIS A 316 23.86 -36.12 26.87
C HIS A 316 23.58 -34.64 27.19
N LYS A 317 23.00 -33.93 26.23
CA LYS A 317 22.87 -32.47 26.25
C LYS A 317 21.41 -32.08 26.16
N ILE A 318 21.06 -31.04 26.91
CA ILE A 318 19.76 -30.38 26.81
C ILE A 318 19.89 -28.89 26.47
N VAL A 319 18.91 -28.37 25.73
CA VAL A 319 18.81 -26.95 25.38
C VAL A 319 17.39 -26.45 25.63
N LEU A 320 17.25 -25.36 26.38
CA LEU A 320 15.97 -24.67 26.61
C LEU A 320 15.63 -23.74 25.44
N HIS A 321 14.36 -23.75 25.01
CA HIS A 321 13.84 -22.94 23.91
C HIS A 321 12.49 -22.30 24.26
N ARG A 322 12.22 -21.11 23.72
CA ARG A 322 10.86 -20.54 23.63
C ARG A 322 10.09 -21.19 22.48
N SER A 323 8.77 -21.33 22.62
CA SER A 323 7.86 -21.86 21.59
C SER A 323 8.00 -21.19 20.22
N SER A 324 8.41 -19.91 20.20
CA SER A 324 8.61 -19.07 19.01
C SER A 324 10.01 -19.12 18.38
N CYS A 325 10.92 -19.98 18.85
CA CYS A 325 12.30 -20.08 18.36
C CYS A 325 12.38 -20.66 16.94
N SER A 326 12.98 -19.93 15.98
CA SER A 326 13.15 -20.37 14.58
C SER A 326 14.60 -20.72 14.19
N GLN A 327 15.57 -20.50 15.07
CA GLN A 327 17.01 -20.50 14.74
C GLN A 327 17.72 -21.85 14.92
N CYS A 328 17.09 -22.82 15.58
CA CYS A 328 17.63 -24.16 15.72
C CYS A 328 16.84 -25.07 14.77
N ASN A 329 17.48 -26.04 14.09
CA ASN A 329 16.96 -26.82 12.94
C ASN A 329 15.58 -27.50 13.07
N HIS A 330 14.85 -27.30 14.16
CA HIS A 330 13.52 -27.83 14.45
C HIS A 330 12.52 -26.76 14.94
N GLY A 331 12.78 -25.47 14.67
CA GLY A 331 12.16 -24.25 15.22
C GLY A 331 10.65 -23.99 14.99
N LYS A 332 9.82 -24.91 15.44
CA LYS A 332 8.57 -24.61 16.17
C LYS A 332 8.68 -25.47 17.41
N GLY A 333 8.45 -24.95 18.63
CA GLY A 333 8.40 -25.79 19.84
C GLY A 333 7.50 -26.99 19.57
N ARG A 334 8.12 -28.13 19.24
CA ARG A 334 7.36 -29.29 18.75
C ARG A 334 6.58 -29.82 19.93
N PRO A 335 5.33 -30.29 19.73
CA PRO A 335 4.63 -31.02 20.76
C PRO A 335 5.53 -32.13 21.31
N THR A 336 5.43 -32.41 22.60
CA THR A 336 6.22 -33.46 23.26
C THR A 336 6.25 -34.75 22.47
N GLY A 337 7.43 -35.32 22.30
CA GLY A 337 7.59 -36.56 21.56
C GLY A 337 9.02 -36.82 21.14
N HIS A 338 9.22 -37.98 20.53
CA HIS A 338 10.47 -38.38 19.90
C HIS A 338 10.49 -37.91 18.45
N ASP A 339 11.63 -37.41 17.98
CA ASP A 339 11.85 -37.16 16.56
C ASP A 339 12.75 -38.24 15.91
N ALA A 340 12.76 -38.25 14.58
CA ALA A 340 13.51 -39.21 13.77
C ALA A 340 15.04 -39.12 13.94
N ASN A 341 15.55 -38.10 14.63
CA ASN A 341 16.97 -37.87 14.86
C ASN A 341 17.40 -38.31 16.27
N HIS A 342 16.61 -39.15 16.94
CA HIS A 342 16.86 -39.63 18.30
C HIS A 342 16.95 -38.51 19.35
N ALA A 343 16.17 -37.45 19.15
CA ALA A 343 15.99 -36.41 20.14
C ALA A 343 14.57 -36.43 20.73
N ARG A 344 14.43 -35.87 21.93
CA ARG A 344 13.16 -35.76 22.63
C ARG A 344 12.89 -34.31 23.02
N TRP A 345 11.66 -33.90 22.82
CA TRP A 345 11.14 -32.63 23.30
C TRP A 345 10.33 -32.83 24.59
N HIS A 346 10.60 -32.01 25.60
CA HIS A 346 9.85 -31.95 26.86
C HIS A 346 9.14 -30.59 26.99
N GLY A 347 7.92 -30.59 27.54
CA GLY A 347 7.07 -29.40 27.69
C GLY A 347 5.59 -29.68 27.33
N PRO A 348 4.81 -28.66 26.93
CA PRO A 348 5.10 -27.25 27.17
C PRO A 348 5.23 -26.98 28.66
N PHE A 349 6.18 -26.13 29.03
CA PHE A 349 6.25 -25.52 30.36
C PHE A 349 5.69 -24.10 30.27
N ALA A 350 4.80 -23.74 31.19
CA ALA A 350 4.11 -22.45 31.15
C ALA A 350 5.04 -21.29 31.50
N THR A 351 6.13 -21.56 32.22
CA THR A 351 7.09 -20.53 32.66
C THR A 351 8.55 -21.00 32.54
N LEU A 352 9.48 -20.05 32.42
CA LEU A 352 10.91 -20.35 32.37
C LEU A 352 11.45 -21.01 33.65
N PRO A 353 11.04 -20.59 34.88
CA PRO A 353 11.45 -21.28 36.10
C PRO A 353 11.05 -22.76 36.13
N GLU A 354 9.83 -23.08 35.69
CA GLU A 354 9.34 -24.46 35.62
C GLU A 354 10.17 -25.30 34.63
N ALA A 355 10.48 -24.74 33.47
CA ALA A 355 11.35 -25.39 32.48
C ALA A 355 12.77 -25.59 33.01
N ARG A 356 13.33 -24.62 33.74
CA ARG A 356 14.65 -24.73 34.38
C ARG A 356 14.67 -25.82 35.44
N GLU A 357 13.69 -25.85 36.33
CA GLU A 357 13.56 -26.87 37.36
C GLU A 357 13.45 -28.28 36.75
N SER A 358 12.60 -28.44 35.74
CA SER A 358 12.48 -29.69 34.99
C SER A 358 13.83 -30.10 34.39
N SER A 359 14.57 -29.16 33.79
CA SER A 359 15.90 -29.39 33.21
C SER A 359 16.96 -29.82 34.25
N HIS A 360 16.86 -29.33 35.48
CA HIS A 360 17.75 -29.71 36.58
C HIS A 360 17.49 -31.13 37.07
N ASN A 361 16.22 -31.55 37.06
CA ASN A 361 15.79 -32.88 37.52
C ASN A 361 16.06 -34.00 36.50
N MET A 362 16.47 -33.69 35.27
CA MET A 362 16.83 -34.69 34.27
C MET A 362 18.15 -35.39 34.64
N GLN A 363 18.10 -36.72 34.77
CA GLN A 363 19.25 -37.55 35.09
C GLN A 363 20.11 -37.84 33.85
N GLY A 364 21.41 -38.06 34.05
CA GLY A 364 22.36 -38.40 32.97
C GLY A 364 22.85 -37.21 32.12
N VAL A 365 22.22 -36.04 32.26
CA VAL A 365 22.56 -34.85 31.45
C VAL A 365 23.91 -34.24 31.86
N LEU A 366 24.85 -34.23 30.92
CA LEU A 366 26.20 -33.69 31.05
C LEU A 366 26.29 -32.20 30.70
N ILE A 367 25.45 -31.72 29.78
CA ILE A 367 25.48 -30.31 29.32
C ILE A 367 24.07 -29.73 29.36
N ARG A 368 23.90 -28.63 30.09
CA ARG A 368 22.65 -27.83 30.14
C ARG A 368 22.95 -26.45 29.56
N SER A 369 22.14 -25.99 28.62
CA SER A 369 22.32 -24.67 27.99
C SER A 369 20.99 -24.03 27.63
N GLU A 370 20.98 -22.71 27.49
CA GLU A 370 19.82 -21.94 27.05
C GLU A 370 20.10 -21.42 25.63
N CYS A 371 19.12 -21.57 24.73
CA CYS A 371 19.19 -20.97 23.41
C CYS A 371 19.12 -19.45 23.53
N LYS A 372 19.68 -18.69 22.58
CA LYS A 372 19.53 -17.23 22.49
C LYS A 372 18.07 -16.73 22.45
N CYS A 373 17.13 -17.62 22.17
CA CYS A 373 15.71 -17.29 22.19
C CYS A 373 15.12 -17.21 23.60
N VAL A 374 15.74 -17.86 24.60
CA VAL A 374 15.39 -17.79 26.03
C VAL A 374 16.03 -16.56 26.62
#